data_AF-A0A0L8HE78-F1
#
_entry.id   AF-A0A0L8HE78-F1
#
_cell.length_a   1.000
_cell.length_b   1.000
_cell.length_c   1.000
_cell.angle_alpha   90.00
_cell.angle_beta   90.00
_cell.angle_gamma   90.00
#
_symmetry.space_group_name_H-M   'P 1'
#
loop_
_entity.id
_entity.type
_entity.pdbx_description
1 polymer ?
#
loop_
_entity_poly.entity_id
_entity_poly.type
_entity_poly.pdbx_seq_one_letter_code
_entity_poly.pdbx_strand_id
1 'polypeptide(L)'
;MSNFYFEHLIQAAQKGNLQYFIDYIDSFQEAWLIKKCNKAGDNIIHLIARFGRLNILKFISQELLNRHLEWTLNTKIVFESINNDRKTPLHEASQANQIECLQFLLSLSLNVDSMKKGDW
;
A
#
# COMPACT_ATOMS: atom_id res chain seq x y z
N MET A 1 9.91 -15.25 11.76
CA MET A 1 9.10 -15.80 10.66
C MET A 1 8.35 -14.71 9.91
N SER A 2 7.57 -13.86 10.57
CA SER A 2 6.76 -12.80 9.92
C SER A 2 7.51 -11.87 8.95
N ASN A 3 8.81 -11.59 9.15
CA ASN A 3 9.58 -10.73 8.23
C ASN A 3 9.88 -11.40 6.90
N PHE A 4 10.12 -12.71 6.89
CA PHE A 4 10.43 -13.45 5.68
C PHE A 4 9.30 -13.36 4.65
N TYR A 5 8.05 -13.48 5.11
CA TYR A 5 6.87 -13.41 4.23
C TYR A 5 6.66 -12.01 3.65
N PHE A 6 6.86 -10.99 4.49
CA PHE A 6 6.74 -9.60 4.06
C PHE A 6 7.80 -9.25 3.00
N GLU A 7 9.05 -9.70 3.16
CA GLU A 7 10.10 -9.46 2.16
C GLU A 7 9.77 -10.09 0.80
N HIS A 8 9.19 -11.30 0.77
CA HIS A 8 8.77 -11.93 -0.48
C HIS A 8 7.62 -11.17 -1.15
N LEU A 9 6.66 -10.69 -0.35
CA LEU A 9 5.58 -9.84 -0.84
C LEU A 9 6.12 -8.52 -1.42
N ILE A 10 7.11 -7.92 -0.78
CA ILE A 10 7.81 -6.73 -1.29
C ILE A 10 8.49 -7.04 -2.62
N GLN A 11 9.18 -8.17 -2.74
CA GLN A 11 9.81 -8.57 -4.01
C GLN A 11 8.78 -8.77 -5.13
N ALA A 12 7.62 -9.36 -4.82
CA ALA A 12 6.52 -9.49 -5.76
C ALA A 12 6.01 -8.13 -6.24
N ALA A 13 5.77 -7.20 -5.30
CA ALA A 13 5.41 -5.83 -5.60
C ALA A 13 6.49 -5.12 -6.43
N GLN A 14 7.76 -5.23 -6.03
CA GLN A 14 8.88 -4.61 -6.74
C GLN A 14 8.99 -5.10 -8.17
N LYS A 15 8.80 -6.40 -8.44
CA LYS A 15 8.79 -6.96 -9.80
C LYS A 15 7.53 -6.59 -10.59
N GLY A 16 6.44 -6.20 -9.92
CA GLY A 16 5.18 -5.86 -10.54
C GLY A 16 4.40 -7.07 -11.09
N ASN A 17 4.76 -8.29 -10.69
CA ASN A 17 4.08 -9.49 -11.13
C ASN A 17 2.79 -9.67 -10.31
N LEU A 18 1.68 -9.20 -10.87
CA LEU A 18 0.36 -9.27 -10.21
C LEU A 18 -0.05 -10.70 -9.91
N GLN A 19 0.12 -11.64 -10.84
CA GLN A 19 -0.33 -13.02 -10.62
C GLN A 19 0.43 -13.66 -9.46
N TYR A 20 1.76 -13.52 -9.45
CA TYR A 20 2.58 -14.02 -8.35
C TYR A 20 2.21 -13.36 -7.02
N PHE A 21 1.88 -12.07 -7.02
CA PHE A 21 1.40 -11.36 -5.83
C PHE A 21 0.07 -11.94 -5.31
N ILE A 22 -0.88 -12.21 -6.21
CA ILE A 22 -2.18 -12.80 -5.89
C ILE A 22 -1.98 -14.21 -5.32
N ASP A 23 -1.25 -15.06 -6.04
CA ASP A 23 -0.98 -16.44 -5.62
C ASP A 23 -0.31 -16.48 -4.24
N TYR A 24 0.60 -15.54 -3.97
CA TYR A 24 1.24 -15.41 -2.67
C TYR A 24 0.25 -15.03 -1.57
N ILE A 25 -0.57 -14.00 -1.77
CA ILE A 25 -1.55 -13.59 -0.76
C ILE A 25 -2.59 -14.69 -0.50
N ASP A 26 -3.09 -15.34 -1.55
CA ASP A 26 -4.14 -16.36 -1.45
C ASP A 26 -3.61 -17.67 -0.84
N SER A 27 -2.37 -18.06 -1.15
CA SER A 27 -1.77 -19.30 -0.60
C SER A 27 -1.54 -19.25 0.91
N PHE A 28 -1.33 -18.07 1.48
CA PHE A 28 -1.08 -17.92 2.92
C PHE A 28 -2.28 -17.33 3.69
N GLN A 29 -3.36 -16.87 3.02
CA GLN A 29 -4.47 -16.11 3.63
C GLN A 29 -3.99 -14.90 4.46
N GLU A 30 -2.87 -14.30 4.07
CA GLU A 30 -2.12 -13.34 4.88
C GLU A 30 -2.53 -11.88 4.62
N ALA A 31 -3.82 -11.56 4.68
CA ALA A 31 -4.28 -10.17 4.52
C ALA A 31 -3.72 -9.22 5.60
N TRP A 32 -3.30 -9.76 6.75
CA TRP A 32 -2.62 -9.00 7.79
C TRP A 32 -1.26 -8.42 7.32
N LEU A 33 -0.60 -9.02 6.33
CA LEU A 33 0.66 -8.50 5.76
C LEU A 33 0.49 -7.12 5.14
N ILE A 34 -0.70 -6.76 4.66
CA ILE A 34 -0.95 -5.45 4.06
C ILE A 34 -0.76 -4.33 5.10
N LYS A 35 -1.14 -4.60 6.37
CA LYS A 35 -1.00 -3.67 7.49
C LYS A 35 0.40 -3.67 8.10
N LYS A 36 1.23 -4.67 7.76
CA LYS A 36 2.59 -4.76 8.27
C LYS A 36 3.47 -3.67 7.66
N CYS A 37 4.37 -3.12 8.45
CA CYS A 37 5.37 -2.16 8.02
C CYS A 37 6.79 -2.76 8.05
N ASN A 38 7.67 -2.24 7.18
CA ASN A 38 9.10 -2.49 7.24
C ASN A 38 9.78 -1.58 8.30
N LYS A 39 11.11 -1.60 8.35
CA LYS A 39 11.92 -0.77 9.28
C LYS A 39 11.74 0.74 9.07
N ALA A 40 11.40 1.18 7.86
CA ALA A 40 11.13 2.58 7.54
C ALA A 40 9.68 3.00 7.88
N GLY A 41 8.85 2.08 8.36
CA GLY A 41 7.43 2.33 8.57
C GLY A 41 6.60 2.20 7.28
N ASP A 42 7.20 1.86 6.15
CA ASP A 42 6.48 1.64 4.89
C ASP A 42 5.68 0.33 5.00
N ASN A 43 4.37 0.43 4.82
CA ASN A 43 3.55 -0.74 4.51
C ASN A 43 3.66 -1.13 3.02
N ILE A 44 3.00 -2.22 2.61
CA ILE A 44 3.08 -2.67 1.22
C ILE A 44 2.52 -1.64 0.22
N ILE A 45 1.56 -0.80 0.63
CA ILE A 45 0.93 0.22 -0.22
C ILE A 45 1.92 1.35 -0.53
N HIS A 46 2.72 1.78 0.44
CA HIS A 46 3.81 2.75 0.21
C HIS A 46 4.75 2.25 -0.88
N LEU A 47 5.15 0.97 -0.80
CA LEU A 47 6.10 0.37 -1.72
C LEU A 47 5.49 0.19 -3.12
N ILE A 48 4.26 -0.29 -3.22
CA ILE A 48 3.51 -0.41 -4.49
C ILE A 48 3.36 0.96 -5.16
N ALA A 49 3.04 1.99 -4.38
CA ALA A 49 2.91 3.37 -4.85
C ALA A 49 4.26 3.92 -5.35
N ARG A 50 5.33 3.75 -4.56
CA ARG A 50 6.71 4.12 -4.93
C ARG A 50 7.18 3.43 -6.22
N PHE A 51 6.84 2.15 -6.38
CA PHE A 51 7.22 1.34 -7.54
C PHE A 51 6.29 1.48 -8.76
N GLY A 52 5.22 2.26 -8.67
CA GLY A 52 4.31 2.48 -9.81
C GLY A 52 3.44 1.28 -10.17
N ARG A 53 3.10 0.43 -9.20
CA ARG A 53 2.40 -0.85 -9.46
C ARG A 53 0.89 -0.71 -9.39
N LEU A 54 0.32 0.08 -10.30
CA LEU A 54 -1.12 0.38 -10.35
C LEU A 54 -2.00 -0.86 -10.32
N ASN A 55 -1.64 -1.91 -11.07
CA ASN A 55 -2.46 -3.11 -11.18
C ASN A 55 -2.60 -3.82 -9.83
N ILE A 56 -1.52 -3.88 -9.04
CA ILE A 56 -1.53 -4.45 -7.70
C ILE A 56 -2.30 -3.54 -6.74
N LEU A 57 -2.15 -2.22 -6.88
CA LEU A 57 -2.87 -1.22 -6.08
C LEU A 57 -4.39 -1.34 -6.27
N LYS A 58 -4.85 -1.49 -7.51
CA LYS A 58 -6.25 -1.75 -7.87
C LYS A 58 -6.74 -3.07 -7.30
N PHE A 59 -5.97 -4.14 -7.46
CA PHE A 59 -6.31 -5.45 -6.90
C PHE A 59 -6.52 -5.38 -5.39
N ILE A 60 -5.62 -4.74 -4.64
CA ILE A 60 -5.78 -4.61 -3.19
C ILE A 60 -7.05 -3.82 -2.87
N SER A 61 -7.26 -2.68 -3.53
CA SER A 61 -8.42 -1.81 -3.29
C SER A 61 -9.76 -2.46 -3.62
N GLN A 62 -9.84 -3.25 -4.69
CA GLN A 62 -11.10 -3.77 -5.25
C GLN A 62 -11.39 -5.20 -4.85
N GLU A 63 -10.39 -6.06 -4.76
CA GLU A 63 -10.60 -7.49 -4.56
C GLU A 63 -10.27 -7.89 -3.13
N LEU A 64 -9.03 -7.61 -2.69
CA LEU A 64 -8.54 -8.09 -1.40
C LEU A 64 -9.30 -7.47 -0.23
N LEU A 65 -9.66 -6.20 -0.34
CA LEU A 65 -10.42 -5.49 0.68
C LEU A 65 -11.93 -5.77 0.65
N ASN A 66 -12.48 -6.24 -0.48
CA ASN A 66 -13.87 -6.68 -0.54
C ASN A 66 -14.04 -8.10 0.03
N ARG A 67 -13.00 -8.95 -0.07
CA ARG A 67 -12.98 -10.32 0.50
C ARG A 67 -13.00 -10.32 2.03
N HIS A 68 -12.38 -9.33 2.66
CA HIS A 68 -12.42 -9.15 4.11
C HIS A 68 -13.51 -8.12 4.44
N LEU A 69 -14.70 -8.60 4.82
CA LEU A 69 -15.98 -7.88 5.05
C LEU A 69 -15.97 -6.62 5.98
N GLU A 70 -14.80 -6.06 6.34
CA GLU A 70 -14.62 -4.80 7.07
C GLU A 70 -14.09 -3.67 6.18
N TRP A 71 -14.72 -3.46 5.03
CA TRP A 71 -14.33 -2.42 4.07
C TRP A 71 -14.46 -0.98 4.62
N THR A 72 -15.21 -0.76 5.69
CA THR A 72 -15.72 0.58 6.02
C THR A 72 -14.86 1.41 6.99
N LEU A 73 -13.89 0.83 7.72
CA LEU A 73 -13.07 1.58 8.70
C LEU A 73 -11.58 1.23 8.68
N ASN A 74 -11.20 -0.01 8.36
CA ASN A 74 -9.82 -0.47 8.50
C ASN A 74 -8.94 -0.22 7.25
N THR A 75 -9.55 0.05 6.10
CA THR A 75 -8.90 0.10 4.78
C THR A 75 -8.38 1.48 4.43
N LYS A 76 -9.17 2.52 4.69
CA LYS A 76 -8.74 3.92 4.55
C LYS A 76 -7.46 4.20 5.33
N ILE A 77 -7.35 3.60 6.53
CA ILE A 77 -6.17 3.69 7.40
C ILE A 77 -4.88 3.17 6.73
N VAL A 78 -4.97 2.12 5.89
CA VAL A 78 -3.77 1.53 5.25
C VAL A 78 -3.30 2.37 4.06
N PHE A 79 -4.23 2.95 3.31
CA PHE A 79 -3.92 3.86 2.20
C PHE A 79 -3.51 5.26 2.66
N GLU A 80 -3.83 5.64 3.90
CA GLU A 80 -3.46 6.92 4.54
C GLU A 80 -2.38 6.78 5.62
N SER A 81 -1.90 5.55 5.86
CA SER A 81 -0.88 5.33 6.89
C SER A 81 0.36 6.15 6.57
N ILE A 82 0.97 6.72 7.60
CA ILE A 82 2.22 7.43 7.48
C ILE A 82 3.39 6.52 7.84
N ASN A 83 4.48 6.59 7.08
CA ASN A 83 5.75 5.98 7.44
C ASN A 83 6.53 6.86 8.43
N ASN A 84 7.77 6.46 8.78
CA ASN A 84 8.60 7.19 9.74
C ASN A 84 8.99 8.60 9.26
N ASP A 85 8.97 8.84 7.95
CA ASP A 85 9.19 10.16 7.33
C ASP A 85 7.91 11.01 7.28
N ARG A 86 6.81 10.51 7.86
CA ARG A 86 5.46 11.10 7.80
C ARG A 86 4.90 11.18 6.38
N LYS A 87 5.38 10.35 5.46
CA LYS A 87 4.85 10.23 4.09
C LYS A 87 3.74 9.19 4.07
N THR A 88 2.70 9.48 3.31
CA THR A 88 1.68 8.49 2.93
C THR A 88 2.04 7.84 1.60
N PRO A 89 1.37 6.75 1.19
CA PRO A 89 1.55 6.19 -0.15
C PRO A 89 1.36 7.21 -1.28
N LEU A 90 0.49 8.21 -1.08
CA LEU A 90 0.29 9.31 -2.03
C LEU A 90 1.56 10.16 -2.21
N HIS A 91 2.26 10.46 -1.11
CA HIS A 91 3.54 11.18 -1.15
C HIS A 91 4.61 10.37 -1.86
N GLU A 92 4.66 9.05 -1.64
CA GLU A 92 5.60 8.15 -2.31
C GLU A 92 5.35 8.08 -3.81
N ALA A 93 4.10 7.96 -4.26
CA ALA A 93 3.75 8.02 -5.68
C ALA A 93 4.15 9.37 -6.30
N SER A 94 3.89 10.47 -5.60
CA SER A 94 4.24 11.83 -6.05
C SER A 94 5.76 11.99 -6.20
N GLN A 95 6.52 11.62 -5.17
CA GLN A 95 7.98 11.75 -5.13
C GLN A 95 8.64 10.86 -6.20
N ALA A 96 8.10 9.67 -6.44
CA ALA A 96 8.62 8.73 -7.44
C ALA A 96 8.08 8.98 -8.87
N ASN A 97 7.32 10.07 -9.09
CA ASN A 97 6.71 10.44 -10.37
C ASN A 97 5.81 9.34 -10.98
N GLN A 98 5.04 8.64 -10.14
CA GLN A 98 4.15 7.55 -10.52
C GLN A 98 2.72 8.08 -10.74
N ILE A 99 2.50 8.72 -11.88
CA ILE A 99 1.30 9.51 -12.17
C ILE A 99 0.02 8.68 -12.09
N GLU A 100 0.00 7.46 -12.60
CA GLU A 100 -1.19 6.63 -12.61
C GLU A 100 -1.55 6.13 -11.21
N CYS A 101 -0.55 5.78 -10.40
CA CYS A 101 -0.74 5.47 -8.98
C CYS A 101 -1.25 6.70 -8.22
N LEU A 102 -0.69 7.87 -8.50
CA LEU A 102 -1.10 9.13 -7.89
C LEU A 102 -2.58 9.44 -8.19
N GLN A 103 -2.97 9.38 -9.46
CA GLN A 103 -4.35 9.60 -9.90
C GLN A 103 -5.31 8.61 -9.25
N PHE A 104 -4.93 7.32 -9.18
CA PHE A 104 -5.76 6.31 -8.55
C PHE A 104 -5.91 6.56 -7.04
N LEU A 105 -4.83 6.87 -6.32
CA LEU A 105 -4.87 7.16 -4.89
C LEU A 105 -5.73 8.40 -4.59
N LEU A 106 -5.66 9.44 -5.44
CA LEU A 106 -6.55 10.60 -5.33
C LEU A 106 -8.02 10.23 -5.58
N SER A 107 -8.30 9.31 -6.51
CA SER A 107 -9.68 8.87 -6.80
C SER A 107 -10.33 8.11 -5.63
N LEU A 108 -9.53 7.55 -4.72
CA LEU A 108 -10.03 6.81 -3.56
C LEU A 108 -10.62 7.71 -2.44
N SER A 109 -10.74 9.03 -2.67
CA SER A 109 -11.23 10.00 -1.66
C SER A 109 -10.47 9.92 -0.33
N LEU A 110 -9.17 9.64 -0.42
CA LEU A 110 -8.27 9.62 0.73
C LEU A 110 -8.05 11.04 1.24
N ASN A 111 -7.80 11.18 2.53
CA ASN A 111 -7.40 12.43 3.13
C ASN A 111 -6.02 12.83 2.59
N VAL A 112 -6.02 13.85 1.74
CA VAL A 112 -4.80 14.39 1.10
C VAL A 112 -3.98 15.19 2.12
N ASP A 113 -4.61 15.68 3.20
CA ASP A 113 -3.94 16.47 4.24
C ASP A 113 -3.32 15.59 5.32
N SER A 114 -2.16 15.02 5.02
CA SER A 114 -1.22 14.52 6.04
C SER A 114 -0.31 15.67 6.50
N MET A 115 -0.90 16.82 6.86
CA MET A 115 -0.09 18.01 7.11
C MET A 115 0.92 17.78 8.24
N LYS A 116 2.17 18.06 7.91
CA LYS A 116 3.15 18.58 8.87
C LYS A 116 2.50 19.81 9.48
N LYS A 117 2.15 19.75 10.77
CA LYS A 117 2.09 20.98 11.56
C LYS A 117 3.53 21.48 11.56
N GLY A 118 3.87 22.30 10.57
CA GLY A 118 5.07 23.11 10.64
C GLY A 118 4.82 24.04 11.80
N ASP A 119 5.52 23.80 12.90
CA ASP A 119 5.69 24.80 13.94
C ASP A 119 6.39 25.98 13.24
N TRP A 120 5.60 27.01 12.95
CA TRP A 120 6.09 28.31 12.51
C TRP A 120 6.63 29.08 13.71
#